data_AF-A0A5B0VHQ7-F1
#
_entry.id   AF-A0A5B0VHQ7-F1
#
_cell.length_a   1.000
_cell.length_b   1.000
_cell.length_c   1.000
_cell.angle_alpha   90.00
_cell.angle_beta   90.00
_cell.angle_gamma   90.00
#
_symmetry.space_group_name_H-M   'P 1'
#
loop_
_entity.id
_entity.type
_entity.pdbx_description
1 polymer ?
#
loop_
_entity_poly.entity_id
_entity_poly.type
_entity_poly.pdbx_seq_one_letter_code
_entity_poly.pdbx_strand_id
1 'polypeptide(L)'
;MIIAASVLAVIAWGCSFIEIWTDLAGYTAHFALFGRSGAVLTLCGVVLGYKISTKGQEETFYSPGAPVSLGDVGKAALLADGEKRLRYFAHITVIIGTLIWGFGDLLPEFVS
;
A
#
# COMPACT_ATOMS: atom_id res chain seq x y z
N MET A 1 -14.22 -3.49 -6.11
CA MET A 1 -13.31 -3.97 -5.04
C MET A 1 -12.02 -3.16 -4.93
N ILE A 2 -11.32 -2.85 -6.03
CA ILE A 2 -10.12 -1.97 -6.00
C ILE A 2 -10.43 -0.62 -5.34
N ILE A 3 -11.59 -0.01 -5.65
CA ILE A 3 -12.04 1.26 -5.05
C ILE A 3 -12.06 1.19 -3.51
N ALA A 4 -12.58 0.10 -2.94
CA ALA A 4 -12.64 -0.07 -1.48
C ALA A 4 -11.24 -0.18 -0.87
N ALA A 5 -10.33 -0.94 -1.50
CA ALA A 5 -8.94 -1.03 -1.07
C ALA A 5 -8.21 0.32 -1.16
N SER A 6 -8.47 1.11 -2.20
CA SER A 6 -7.92 2.46 -2.34
C SER A 6 -8.45 3.41 -1.26
N VAL A 7 -9.76 3.37 -0.96
CA VAL A 7 -10.35 4.18 0.11
C VAL A 7 -9.75 3.81 1.46
N LEU A 8 -9.58 2.51 1.76
CA LEU A 8 -8.92 2.06 2.99
C LEU A 8 -7.47 2.55 3.08
N ALA A 9 -6.72 2.51 1.98
CA ALA A 9 -5.35 3.04 1.95
C ALA A 9 -5.32 4.56 2.22
N VAL A 10 -6.27 5.32 1.65
CA VAL A 10 -6.38 6.77 1.90
C VAL A 10 -6.75 7.07 3.36
N ILE A 11 -7.66 6.29 3.95
CA ILE A 11 -8.02 6.41 5.37
C ILE A 11 -6.81 6.08 6.24
N ALA A 12 -6.07 5.01 5.94
CA ALA A 12 -4.87 4.63 6.67
C ALA A 12 -3.80 5.73 6.63
N TRP A 13 -3.62 6.39 5.49
CA TRP A 13 -2.77 7.58 5.37
C TRP A 13 -3.26 8.71 6.28
N GLY A 14 -4.55 9.01 6.26
CA GLY A 14 -5.16 10.00 7.15
C GLY A 14 -4.91 9.70 8.63
N CYS A 15 -5.11 8.45 9.06
CA CYS A 15 -4.81 8.01 10.43
C CYS A 15 -3.33 8.18 10.76
N SER A 16 -2.42 7.77 9.88
CA SER A 16 -0.98 7.91 10.11
C SER A 16 -0.55 9.38 10.27
N PHE A 17 -1.15 10.31 9.52
CA PHE A 17 -0.91 11.75 9.71
C PHE A 17 -1.46 12.30 11.03
N ILE A 18 -2.57 11.77 11.52
CA ILE A 18 -3.10 12.14 12.83
C ILE A 18 -2.18 11.59 13.92
N GLU A 19 -1.74 10.34 13.79
CA GLU A 19 -0.91 9.67 14.78
C GLU A 19 0.48 10.29 14.91
N ILE A 20 1.13 10.68 13.80
CA ILE A 20 2.40 11.42 13.89
C ILE A 20 2.21 12.75 14.62
N TRP A 21 1.09 13.43 14.38
CA TRP A 21 0.78 14.69 15.06
C TRP A 21 0.54 14.48 16.56
N THR A 22 -0.20 13.44 16.95
CA THR A 22 -0.47 13.15 18.36
C THR A 22 0.76 12.63 19.10
N ASP A 23 1.64 11.87 18.43
CA ASP A 23 2.91 11.41 19.00
C ASP A 23 3.87 12.60 19.19
N LEU A 24 3.98 13.51 18.22
CA LEU A 24 4.80 14.73 18.35
C LEU A 24 4.27 15.70 19.42
N ALA A 25 2.95 15.75 19.62
CA ALA A 25 2.33 16.54 20.68
C ALA A 25 2.44 15.88 22.07
N GLY A 26 3.00 14.66 22.16
CA GLY A 26 3.23 13.94 23.42
C GLY A 26 1.99 13.26 24.01
N TYR A 27 0.83 13.29 23.34
CA TYR A 27 -0.40 12.65 23.84
C TYR A 27 -0.33 11.12 23.77
N THR A 28 0.33 10.58 22.74
CA THR A 28 0.34 9.14 22.44
C THR A 28 1.72 8.51 22.43
N ALA A 29 2.76 9.26 22.81
CA ALA A 29 4.17 8.82 22.80
C ALA A 29 4.40 7.47 23.51
N HIS A 30 3.66 7.17 24.58
CA HIS A 30 3.76 5.89 25.30
C HIS A 30 3.25 4.67 24.52
N PHE A 31 2.38 4.88 23.53
CA PHE A 31 1.78 3.82 22.74
C PHE A 31 2.49 3.59 21.40
N ALA A 32 3.37 4.51 21.00
CA ALA A 32 4.09 4.51 19.72
C ALA A 32 3.15 4.18 18.55
N LEU A 33 2.01 4.89 18.48
CA LEU A 33 0.95 4.58 17.53
C LEU A 33 1.41 4.82 16.09
N PHE A 34 2.23 5.85 15.88
CA PHE A 34 2.75 6.16 14.56
C PHE A 34 3.57 5.01 13.94
N GLY A 35 4.46 4.37 14.72
CA GLY A 35 5.19 3.20 14.23
C GLY A 35 4.25 2.06 13.83
N ARG A 36 3.16 1.87 14.58
CA ARG A 36 2.16 0.82 14.30
C ARG A 36 1.30 1.11 13.07
N SER A 37 0.96 2.37 12.77
CA SER A 37 0.26 2.67 11.51
C SER A 37 1.11 2.40 10.28
N GLY A 38 2.44 2.40 10.39
CA GLY A 38 3.33 1.93 9.32
C GLY A 38 3.00 0.51 8.87
N ALA A 39 2.75 -0.41 9.81
CA ALA A 39 2.36 -1.79 9.49
C ALA A 39 1.00 -1.85 8.79
N VAL A 40 0.04 -1.02 9.24
CA VAL A 40 -1.30 -0.93 8.62
C VAL A 40 -1.22 -0.38 7.20
N LEU A 41 -0.43 0.68 6.98
CA LEU A 41 -0.16 1.26 5.65
C LEU A 41 0.46 0.22 4.72
N THR A 42 1.45 -0.53 5.22
CA THR A 42 2.11 -1.60 4.46
C THR A 42 1.10 -2.66 4.04
N LEU A 43 0.26 -3.12 4.97
CA LEU A 43 -0.79 -4.10 4.68
C LEU A 43 -1.78 -3.58 3.63
N CYS A 44 -2.27 -2.33 3.77
CA CYS A 44 -3.16 -1.72 2.80
C CYS A 44 -2.52 -1.61 1.41
N GLY A 45 -1.24 -1.22 1.34
CA GLY A 45 -0.48 -1.13 0.09
C GLY A 45 -0.32 -2.49 -0.58
N VAL A 46 0.02 -3.55 0.18
CA VAL A 46 0.13 -4.92 -0.33
C VAL A 46 -1.21 -5.43 -0.83
N VAL A 47 -2.30 -5.22 -0.07
CA VAL A 47 -3.66 -5.63 -0.48
C VAL A 47 -4.09 -4.91 -1.75
N LEU A 48 -3.83 -3.61 -1.86
CA LEU A 48 -4.14 -2.83 -3.07
C LEU A 48 -3.33 -3.34 -4.28
N GLY A 49 -2.03 -3.57 -4.10
CA GLY A 49 -1.16 -4.12 -5.15
C GLY A 49 -1.60 -5.51 -5.61
N TYR A 50 -1.97 -6.38 -4.67
CA TYR A 50 -2.51 -7.70 -4.95
C TYR A 50 -3.79 -7.62 -5.79
N LYS A 51 -4.75 -6.77 -5.40
CA LYS A 51 -6.02 -6.62 -6.13
C LYS A 51 -5.82 -6.07 -7.55
N ILE A 52 -4.87 -5.16 -7.75
CA ILE A 52 -4.53 -4.67 -9.09
C ILE A 52 -3.90 -5.80 -9.92
N SER A 53 -3.01 -6.60 -9.33
CA SER A 53 -2.37 -7.72 -10.01
C SER A 53 -3.37 -8.81 -10.40
N THR A 54 -4.29 -9.18 -9.51
CA THR A 54 -5.32 -10.18 -9.81
C THR A 54 -6.24 -9.72 -10.93
N LYS A 55 -6.63 -8.44 -10.95
CA LYS A 55 -7.46 -7.89 -12.03
C LYS A 55 -6.74 -7.99 -13.40
N GLY A 56 -5.45 -7.65 -13.47
CA GLY A 56 -4.68 -7.77 -14.71
C GLY A 56 -4.54 -9.21 -15.22
N GLN A 57 -4.57 -10.19 -14.31
CA GLN A 57 -4.57 -11.62 -14.65
C GLN A 57 -5.94 -12.15 -15.08
N GLU A 58 -7.03 -11.65 -14.50
CA GLU A 58 -8.40 -12.03 -14.90
C GLU A 58 -8.78 -11.48 -16.29
N GLU A 59 -8.30 -10.29 -16.65
CA GLU A 59 -8.55 -9.68 -17.97
C GLU A 59 -7.70 -10.30 -19.09
N THR A 60 -6.66 -11.07 -18.74
CA THR A 60 -5.96 -11.90 -19.71
C THR A 60 -6.68 -13.23 -19.85
N PHE A 61 -7.38 -13.42 -20.97
CA PHE A 61 -8.04 -14.66 -21.37
C PHE A 61 -7.03 -15.83 -21.43
N TYR A 62 -6.70 -16.41 -20.28
CA TYR A 62 -5.90 -17.61 -20.18
C TYR A 62 -6.81 -18.82 -20.38
N SER A 63 -6.75 -19.43 -21.57
CA SER A 63 -7.44 -20.70 -21.83
C SER A 63 -6.50 -21.84 -21.42
N PRO A 64 -6.88 -22.72 -20.46
CA PRO A 64 -6.04 -23.82 -20.03
C PRO A 64 -5.70 -24.74 -21.22
N GLY A 65 -4.42 -24.80 -21.61
CA GLY A 65 -3.92 -25.62 -22.72
C GLY A 65 -3.42 -24.86 -23.95
N ALA A 66 -3.60 -23.53 -24.01
CA ALA A 66 -2.99 -22.71 -25.05
C ALA A 66 -1.51 -22.41 -24.74
N PRO A 67 -0.61 -22.40 -25.75
CA PRO A 67 0.79 -22.04 -25.55
C PRO A 67 0.91 -20.60 -25.07
N VAL A 68 1.55 -20.40 -23.91
CA VAL A 68 1.75 -19.07 -23.31
C VAL A 68 2.83 -18.34 -24.10
N SER A 69 2.43 -17.37 -24.91
CA SER A 69 3.35 -16.49 -25.62
C SER A 69 3.87 -15.39 -24.69
N LEU A 70 5.16 -15.04 -24.80
CA LEU A 70 5.72 -13.84 -24.14
C LEU A 70 4.97 -12.55 -24.54
N GLY A 71 4.35 -12.52 -25.72
CA GLY A 71 3.47 -11.43 -26.15
C GLY A 71 2.18 -11.32 -25.32
N ASP A 72 1.65 -12.45 -24.83
CA ASP A 72 0.47 -12.48 -23.96
C ASP A 72 0.83 -12.07 -22.52
N VAL A 73 2.05 -12.35 -22.07
CA VAL A 73 2.62 -11.78 -20.82
C VAL A 73 2.75 -10.26 -20.93
N GLY A 74 3.12 -9.74 -22.11
CA GLY A 74 3.13 -8.31 -22.40
C GLY A 74 1.74 -7.67 -22.34
N LYS A 75 0.69 -8.38 -22.76
CA LYS A 75 -0.71 -7.93 -22.64
C LYS A 75 -1.23 -8.01 -21.20
N ALA A 76 -0.82 -9.00 -20.40
CA ALA A 76 -1.10 -9.04 -18.96
C ALA A 76 -0.50 -7.83 -18.22
N ALA A 77 0.56 -7.23 -18.77
CA ALA A 77 1.19 -6.02 -18.25
C ALA A 77 0.57 -4.71 -18.78
N LEU A 78 -0.36 -4.76 -19.74
CA LEU A 78 -1.06 -3.59 -20.29
C LEU A 78 -2.20 -3.15 -19.35
N LEU A 79 -1.83 -2.74 -18.14
CA LEU A 79 -2.73 -1.99 -17.26
C LEU A 79 -3.12 -0.66 -17.90
N ALA A 80 -4.36 -0.21 -17.70
CA ALA A 80 -4.75 1.14 -18.09
C ALA A 80 -3.90 2.17 -17.33
N ASP A 81 -3.68 3.37 -17.90
CA ASP A 81 -2.79 4.36 -17.28
C ASP A 81 -3.22 4.78 -15.87
N GLY A 82 -4.53 4.76 -15.59
CA GLY A 82 -5.06 4.96 -14.23
C GLY A 82 -4.66 3.85 -13.24
N GLU A 83 -4.60 2.61 -13.70
CA GLU A 83 -4.23 1.45 -12.89
C GLU A 83 -2.72 1.37 -12.66
N LYS A 84 -1.92 1.80 -13.65
CA LYS A 84 -0.48 1.99 -13.47
C LYS A 84 -0.21 2.99 -12.36
N ARG A 85 -0.91 4.14 -12.33
CA ARG A 85 -0.79 5.13 -11.24
C ARG A 85 -1.18 4.53 -9.90
N LEU A 86 -2.26 3.76 -9.85
CA LEU A 86 -2.72 3.10 -8.63
C LEU A 86 -1.71 2.06 -8.12
N ARG A 87 -1.04 1.35 -9.04
CA ARG A 87 0.03 0.40 -8.72
C ARG A 87 1.26 1.11 -8.16
N TYR A 88 1.66 2.24 -8.75
CA TYR A 88 2.72 3.08 -8.19
C TYR A 88 2.37 3.57 -6.79
N PHE A 89 1.13 4.05 -6.58
CA PHE A 89 0.65 4.46 -5.27
C PHE A 89 0.70 3.32 -4.25
N ALA A 90 0.29 2.10 -4.63
CA ALA A 90 0.38 0.92 -3.77
C ALA A 90 1.84 0.62 -3.38
N HIS A 91 2.76 0.60 -4.34
CA HIS A 91 4.19 0.37 -4.06
C HIS A 91 4.80 1.45 -3.15
N ILE A 92 4.51 2.72 -3.42
CA ILE A 92 4.98 3.84 -2.59
C ILE A 92 4.43 3.68 -1.16
N THR A 93 3.16 3.32 -1.02
CA THR A 93 2.54 3.11 0.29
C THR A 93 3.20 1.95 1.05
N VAL A 94 3.57 0.86 0.38
CA VAL A 94 4.34 -0.24 1.00
C VAL A 94 5.71 0.23 1.45
N ILE A 95 6.45 0.94 0.60
CA ILE A 95 7.80 1.43 0.92
C ILE A 95 7.76 2.38 2.13
N ILE A 96 6.88 3.39 2.08
CA ILE A 96 6.78 4.37 3.16
C ILE A 96 6.23 3.73 4.42
N GLY A 97 5.19 2.88 4.31
CA GLY A 97 4.66 2.14 5.45
C GLY A 97 5.72 1.29 6.14
N THR A 98 6.61 0.64 5.38
CA THR A 98 7.71 -0.17 5.93
C THR A 98 8.74 0.70 6.65
N LEU A 99 9.06 1.89 6.10
CA LEU A 99 9.95 2.83 6.77
C LEU A 99 9.33 3.36 8.07
N ILE A 100 8.06 3.73 8.06
CA ILE A 100 7.33 4.16 9.26
C ILE A 100 7.30 3.04 10.29
N TRP A 101 7.07 1.79 9.85
CA TRP A 101 7.03 0.66 10.77
C TRP A 101 8.39 0.35 11.40
N GLY A 102 9.47 0.44 10.62
CA GLY A 102 10.81 0.16 11.11
C GLY A 102 11.43 1.27 11.97
N PHE A 103 11.04 2.53 11.75
CA PHE A 103 11.70 3.69 12.37
C PHE A 103 10.75 4.63 13.13
N GLY A 104 9.43 4.44 13.05
CA GLY A 104 8.44 5.34 13.64
C GLY A 104 8.49 5.39 15.16
N ASP A 105 8.91 4.30 15.80
CA ASP A 105 9.06 4.21 17.26
C ASP A 105 10.24 5.06 17.79
N LEU A 106 11.13 5.54 16.91
CA LEU A 106 12.24 6.40 17.29
C LEU A 106 11.82 7.86 17.48
N LEU A 107 10.69 8.30 16.91
CA LEU A 107 10.26 9.70 16.99
C LEU A 107 10.01 10.20 18.42
N PRO A 108 9.34 9.45 19.32
CA PRO A 108 9.20 9.83 20.71
C PRO A 108 10.53 10.03 21.46
N GLU A 109 11.59 9.30 21.11
CA GLU A 109 12.92 9.41 21.73
C GLU A 109 13.63 10.72 21.38
N PHE A 110 13.31 11.35 20.25
CA PHE A 110 13.91 12.62 19.83
C PHE A 110 13.18 13.87 20.35
N VAL A 111 11.95 13.71 20.87
CA VAL A 111 11.05 14.82 21.25
C VAL A 111 10.84 14.89 22.77
N SER A 112 11.28 13.88 23.52
CA SER A 112 11.32 13.87 24.99
C SER A 112 12.67 14.35 25.54
#